data_AF-A0A554NFW4-F1
#
_entry.id   AF-A0A554NFW4-F1
#
_cell.length_a   1.000
_cell.length_b   1.000
_cell.length_c   1.000
_cell.angle_alpha   90.00
_cell.angle_beta   90.00
_cell.angle_gamma   90.00
#
_symmetry.space_group_name_H-M   'P 1'
#
loop_
_entity.id
_entity.type
_entity.pdbx_description
1 polymer ?
#
loop_
_entity_poly.entity_id
_entity_poly.type
_entity_poly.pdbx_seq_one_letter_code
_entity_poly.pdbx_strand_id
1 'polypeptide(L)' 'MTECDRCNASVAVGGEWIEVNHHHPHMTFGSAFCSADCAAAYLENGLEDGMEPPADDRGM' A
#
# COMPACT_ATOMS: atom_id res chain seq x y z
N MET A 1 -14.90 4.50 -9.00
CA MET A 1 -13.73 5.36 -9.31
C MET A 1 -12.60 4.80 -8.51
N THR A 2 -11.47 4.50 -9.15
CA THR A 2 -10.27 4.04 -8.42
C THR A 2 -9.56 5.29 -7.90
N GLU A 3 -9.06 5.27 -6.67
CA GLU A 3 -8.30 6.38 -6.09
C GLU A 3 -6.85 5.95 -5.91
N CYS A 4 -5.92 6.88 -6.06
CA CYS A 4 -4.51 6.62 -5.80
C CYS A 4 -4.28 6.50 -4.30
N ASP A 5 -3.83 5.35 -3.80
CA ASP A 5 -3.64 5.09 -2.37
C ASP A 5 -2.57 6.00 -1.73
N ARG A 6 -1.71 6.64 -2.53
CA ARG A 6 -0.66 7.53 -2.02
C ARG A 6 -1.09 8.98 -1.87
N CYS A 7 -1.82 9.52 -2.85
CA CYS A 7 -2.10 10.96 -2.95
C CYS A 7 -3.60 11.29 -3.02
N ASN A 8 -4.47 10.27 -2.97
CA ASN A 8 -5.93 10.36 -3.07
C ASN A 8 -6.41 11.02 -4.38
N ALA A 9 -5.57 11.08 -5.40
CA ALA A 9 -5.97 11.54 -6.72
C ALA A 9 -6.91 10.52 -7.37
N SER A 10 -7.93 11.00 -8.06
CA SER A 10 -8.84 10.14 -8.82
C SER A 10 -8.12 9.52 -10.01
N VAL A 11 -8.17 8.20 -10.11
CA VAL A 11 -7.67 7.41 -11.23
C VAL A 11 -8.87 7.09 -12.14
N ALA A 12 -8.78 7.50 -13.40
CA ALA A 12 -9.84 7.24 -14.37
C ALA A 12 -10.02 5.74 -14.57
N VAL A 13 -11.28 5.26 -14.53
CA VAL A 13 -11.64 3.82 -14.63
C VAL A 13 -11.25 3.18 -15.99
N GLY A 14 -10.84 4.00 -16.97
CA GLY A 14 -10.27 3.54 -18.25
C GLY A 14 -8.94 4.19 -18.61
N GLY A 15 -8.29 4.86 -17.65
CA GLY A 15 -6.92 5.35 -17.81
C GLY A 15 -5.90 4.27 -17.46
N GLU A 16 -4.65 4.46 -17.85
CA GLU A 16 -3.56 3.61 -17.37
C GLU A 16 -3.30 3.90 -15.88
N TRP A 17 -3.19 2.85 -15.07
CA TRP A 17 -2.77 2.93 -13.67
C TRP A 17 -1.86 1.77 -13.31
N ILE A 18 -1.17 1.92 -12.18
CA ILE A 18 -0.29 0.88 -11.65
C ILE A 18 -0.99 0.21 -10.49
N GLU A 19 -1.03 -1.13 -10.51
CA GLU A 19 -1.57 -1.95 -9.44
C GLU A 19 -0.42 -2.70 -8.75
N VAL A 20 -0.37 -2.60 -7.42
CA VAL A 20 0.56 -3.36 -6.58
C VAL A 20 -0.27 -4.35 -5.77
N ASN A 21 0.04 -5.63 -5.92
CA ASN A 21 -0.63 -6.70 -5.19
C ASN A 21 0.26 -7.22 -4.06
N HIS A 22 -0.25 -7.15 -2.84
CA HIS A 22 0.39 -7.66 -1.63
C HIS A 22 -0.14 -9.05 -1.33
N HIS A 23 0.77 -9.99 -1.12
CA HIS A 23 0.42 -11.35 -0.74
C HIS A 23 1.11 -11.72 0.57
N HIS A 24 0.32 -11.81 1.63
CA HIS A 24 0.70 -12.37 2.92
C HIS A 24 0.05 -13.75 3.09
N PRO A 25 0.61 -14.64 3.93
CA PRO A 25 0.13 -16.02 4.08
C PRO A 25 -1.37 -16.18 4.38
N HIS A 26 -2.01 -15.15 4.95
CA HIS A 26 -3.43 -15.16 5.30
C HIS A 26 -4.21 -13.95 4.75
N MET A 27 -3.59 -13.13 3.91
CA MET A 27 -4.20 -11.90 3.42
C MET A 27 -3.62 -11.49 2.06
N THR A 28 -4.51 -11.18 1.13
CA THR A 28 -4.15 -10.54 -0.13
C THR A 28 -4.88 -9.22 -0.21
N PHE A 29 -4.17 -8.14 -0.51
CA PHE A 29 -4.75 -6.83 -0.77
C PHE A 29 -4.04 -6.15 -1.93
N GLY A 30 -4.77 -5.34 -2.68
CA GLY A 30 -4.25 -4.59 -3.82
C GLY A 30 -4.28 -3.10 -3.53
N SER A 31 -3.27 -2.39 -4.04
CA SER A 31 -3.18 -0.94 -4.02
C SER A 31 -3.07 -0.38 -5.44
N ALA A 32 -3.70 0.76 -5.69
CA ALA A 32 -3.75 1.41 -6.99
C ALA A 32 -3.05 2.78 -6.97
N PHE A 33 -2.29 3.08 -8.03
CA PHE A 33 -1.49 4.29 -8.12
C PHE A 33 -1.65 5.01 -9.46
N CYS A 34 -1.73 6.33 -9.40
CA CYS A 34 -1.85 7.18 -10.59
C CYS A 34 -0.52 7.40 -11.33
N SER A 35 0.62 7.05 -10.74
CA SER A 35 1.94 7.21 -11.36
C SER A 35 2.98 6.25 -10.77
N ALA A 36 4.08 6.05 -11.50
CA ALA A 36 5.21 5.23 -11.05
C ALA A 36 5.87 5.79 -9.79
N ASP A 37 6.01 7.11 -9.67
CA ASP A 37 6.55 7.76 -8.47
C ASP A 37 5.69 7.48 -7.22
N CYS A 38 4.36 7.47 -7.37
CA CYS A 38 3.47 7.15 -6.25
C CYS A 38 3.62 5.69 -5.80
N ALA A 39 3.74 4.76 -6.75
CA ALA A 39 3.96 3.35 -6.47
C ALA A 39 5.35 3.09 -5.85
N ALA A 40 6.40 3.72 -6.39
CA ALA A 40 7.76 3.61 -5.88
C ALA A 40 7.85 4.12 -4.44
N ALA A 41 7.35 5.34 -4.18
CA ALA A 41 7.35 5.90 -2.82
C ALA A 41 6.59 5.01 -1.84
N TYR A 42 5.45 4.43 -2.25
CA TYR A 42 4.70 3.50 -1.39
C TYR A 42 5.52 2.24 -1.05
N LEU A 43 6.20 1.64 -2.03
CA LEU A 43 7.07 0.47 -1.81
C LEU A 43 8.29 0.81 -0.96
N GLU A 44 8.88 2.00 -1.14
CA GLU A 44 10.02 2.48 -0.35
C GLU A 44 9.64 2.66 1.13
N ASN A 45 8.50 3.28 1.43
CA ASN A 45 8.03 3.43 2.81
C ASN A 45 7.69 2.06 3.45
N GLY A 46 7.12 1.12 2.69
CA GLY A 46 6.83 -0.23 3.17
C GLY A 46 8.06 -1.11 3.43
N LEU A 47 9.24 -0.73 2.92
CA LEU A 47 10.51 -1.40 3.20
C LEU A 47 11.18 -0.89 4.49
N GLU A 48 10.80 0.29 4.99
CA GLU A 48 11.36 0.86 6.23
C GLU A 48 10.66 0.37 7.50
N ASP A 49 9.46 -0.23 7.38
CA ASP A 49 8.72 -0.79 8.51
C ASP A 49 9.26 -2.19 8.89
N GLY A 50 10.38 -2.17 9.62
CA GLY A 50 10.58 -3.08 10.74
C GLY A 50 9.47 -2.87 11.76
N MET A 51 8.25 -3.30 11.44
CA MET A 51 7.09 -3.27 12.31
C MET A 51 7.43 -4.06 13.56
N GLU A 52 7.92 -3.36 14.59
CA GLU A 52 8.00 -3.90 15.93
C GLU A 52 6.57 -4.31 16.31
N PRO A 53 6.33 -5.59 16.65
CA PRO A 53 5.00 -6.00 17.08
C PRO A 53 4.59 -5.12 18.27
N PRO A 54 3.30 -4.74 18.39
CA PRO A 54 2.83 -4.02 19.56
C PRO A 54 3.26 -4.79 20.80
N ALA A 55 3.94 -4.11 21.73
CA ALA A 55 4.44 -4.70 22.96
C ALA A 55 3.32 -5.53 23.63
N ASP A 56 3.57 -6.82 23.81
CA ASP A 56 2.72 -7.76 24.53
C ASP A 56 2.57 -7.24 25.97
N ASP A 57 1.52 -6.48 26.24
CA ASP A 57 1.06 -6.11 27.60
C ASP A 57 0.48 -7.37 28.26
N ARG A 58 1.32 -8.37 28.51
CA ARG A 58 1.03 -9.40 29.50
C ARG A 58 1.25 -8.78 30.88
N GLY A 59 0.18 -8.13 31.34
CA GLY A 59 0.01 -7.67 32.71
C GLY A 59 0.44 -8.74 33.71
N MET A 60 1.32 -8.29 34.61
CA MET A 60 1.71 -8.94 35.87
C MET A 60 0.51 -9.19 36.77
#